data_AF-A0A9W6G5T4-F1
#
_entry.id   AF-A0A9W6G5T4-F1
#
_cell.length_a   1.000
_cell.length_b   1.000
_cell.length_c   1.000
_cell.angle_alpha   90.00
_cell.angle_beta   90.00
_cell.angle_gamma   90.00
#
_symmetry.space_group_name_H-M   'P 1'
#
loop_
_entity.id
_entity.type
_entity.pdbx_description
1 polymer ?
#
loop_
_entity_poly.entity_id
_entity_poly.type
_entity_poly.pdbx_seq_one_letter_code
_entity_poly.pdbx_strand_id
1 'polypeptide(L)'
;MAKKKRAPAPLRFLVLARTPSGSYPHPVEVGLYPDGAKSILAFSIGPHVVNAGGLVALSTLIDGTRGELSPLFNTEFDAAELHWVVPFLVRLQAGEDVEDEIVAAYRELHGAAPETMRIARPRY
;
A
#
# COMPACT_ATOMS: atom_id res chain seq x y z
N MET A 1 -30.92 9.67 22.45
CA MET A 1 -30.81 9.67 20.97
C MET A 1 -29.43 9.15 20.56
N ALA A 2 -29.35 7.97 19.94
CA ALA A 2 -28.08 7.41 19.49
C ALA A 2 -27.62 8.11 18.21
N LYS A 3 -26.47 8.81 18.25
CA LYS A 3 -25.83 9.34 17.04
C LYS A 3 -25.45 8.15 16.16
N LYS A 4 -26.16 7.95 15.03
CA LYS A 4 -25.72 7.05 13.95
C LYS A 4 -24.30 7.48 13.56
N LYS A 5 -23.29 6.69 13.92
CA LYS A 5 -21.93 6.85 13.38
C LYS A 5 -22.06 6.75 11.86
N ARG A 6 -21.84 7.87 11.16
CA ARG A 6 -21.71 7.87 9.70
C ARG A 6 -20.67 6.80 9.36
N ALA A 7 -21.03 5.89 8.46
CA ALA A 7 -20.06 4.94 7.95
C ALA A 7 -18.86 5.74 7.40
N PRO A 8 -17.61 5.37 7.74
CA PRO A 8 -16.45 6.05 7.19
C PRO A 8 -16.55 6.04 5.66
N ALA A 9 -16.13 7.13 5.02
CA ALA A 9 -16.15 7.25 3.57
C ALA A 9 -15.40 6.06 2.94
N PRO A 10 -15.89 5.51 1.82
CA PRO A 10 -15.19 4.46 1.11
C PRO A 10 -13.79 4.97 0.73
N LEU A 11 -12.77 4.16 1.01
CA LEU A 11 -11.40 4.49 0.65
C LEU A 11 -11.16 4.07 -0.79
N ARG A 12 -10.32 4.83 -1.48
CA ARG A 12 -9.72 4.36 -2.72
C ARG A 12 -8.65 3.34 -2.38
N PHE A 13 -8.57 2.30 -3.18
CA PHE A 13 -7.50 1.33 -3.15
C PHE A 13 -6.72 1.47 -4.44
N LEU A 14 -5.41 1.63 -4.34
CA LEU A 14 -4.49 1.78 -5.46
C LEU A 14 -3.67 0.50 -5.58
N VAL A 15 -3.71 -0.19 -6.71
CA VAL A 15 -2.79 -1.30 -6.99
C VAL A 15 -1.45 -0.70 -7.43
N LEU A 16 -0.40 -0.90 -6.63
CA LEU A 16 0.93 -0.33 -6.85
C LEU A 16 1.89 -1.30 -7.54
N ALA A 17 1.73 -2.60 -7.32
CA ALA A 17 2.53 -3.60 -8.01
C ALA A 17 1.75 -4.91 -8.17
N ARG A 18 1.98 -5.58 -9.30
CA ARG A 18 1.62 -6.98 -9.55
C ARG A 18 2.78 -7.63 -10.27
N THR A 19 3.53 -8.47 -9.58
CA THR A 19 4.63 -9.21 -10.21
C THR A 19 4.10 -10.46 -10.92
N PRO A 20 4.68 -10.85 -12.07
CA PRO A 20 4.26 -12.03 -12.80
C PRO A 20 4.56 -13.32 -12.01
N SER A 21 3.79 -14.36 -12.28
CA SER A 21 4.02 -15.70 -11.72
C SER A 21 5.38 -16.24 -12.18
N GLY A 22 6.28 -16.59 -11.25
CA GLY A 22 7.62 -17.13 -11.55
C GLY A 22 8.08 -18.19 -10.55
N SER A 23 9.24 -18.81 -10.83
CA SER A 23 9.83 -19.89 -10.01
C SER A 23 10.17 -19.44 -8.59
N TYR A 24 10.53 -18.15 -8.45
CA TYR A 24 10.87 -17.42 -7.22
C TYR A 24 11.30 -16.00 -7.64
N PRO A 25 10.98 -14.90 -6.92
CA PRO A 25 10.10 -14.79 -5.75
C PRO A 25 8.63 -15.01 -6.14
N HIS A 26 7.79 -15.39 -5.16
CA HIS A 26 6.35 -15.60 -5.39
C HIS A 26 5.70 -14.34 -5.99
N PRO A 27 4.65 -14.47 -6.82
CA PRO A 27 3.92 -13.31 -7.29
C PRO A 27 3.44 -12.47 -6.10
N VAL A 28 3.73 -11.17 -6.17
CA VAL A 28 3.45 -10.15 -5.17
C VAL A 28 2.44 -9.20 -5.77
N GLU A 29 1.29 -9.08 -5.11
CA GLU A 29 0.39 -7.95 -5.30
C GLU A 29 0.53 -7.01 -4.10
N VAL A 30 0.77 -5.74 -4.39
CA VAL A 30 0.81 -4.68 -3.38
C VAL A 30 -0.20 -3.62 -3.76
N GLY A 31 -1.04 -3.26 -2.79
CA GLY A 31 -1.93 -2.13 -2.92
C GLY A 31 -1.96 -1.24 -1.69
N LEU A 32 -2.39 -0.01 -1.88
CA LEU A 32 -2.38 1.05 -0.88
C LEU A 32 -3.79 1.58 -0.67
N TYR A 33 -4.19 1.71 0.59
CA TYR A 33 -5.33 2.50 1.04
C TYR A 33 -4.80 3.83 1.59
N PRO A 34 -4.72 4.90 0.78
CA PRO A 34 -4.32 6.21 1.29
C PRO A 34 -5.40 6.77 2.24
N ASP A 35 -4.97 7.15 3.45
CA ASP A 35 -5.79 7.78 4.50
C ASP A 35 -4.88 8.56 5.48
N GLY A 36 -3.85 9.23 4.95
CA GLY A 36 -2.82 9.90 5.74
C GLY A 36 -2.17 8.94 6.75
N ALA A 37 -2.09 9.32 8.02
CA ALA A 37 -1.39 8.55 9.06
C ALA A 37 -2.03 7.17 9.33
N LYS A 38 -3.26 6.95 8.83
CA LYS A 38 -4.00 5.68 8.96
C LYS A 38 -3.97 4.86 7.67
N SER A 39 -3.10 5.21 6.74
CA SER A 39 -2.95 4.47 5.50
C SER A 39 -2.52 3.02 5.79
N ILE A 40 -2.96 2.13 4.91
CA ILE A 40 -2.74 0.69 5.04
C ILE A 40 -2.15 0.18 3.73
N LEU A 41 -1.11 -0.63 3.81
CA LEU A 41 -0.64 -1.43 2.68
C LEU A 41 -1.28 -2.82 2.74
N ALA A 42 -1.85 -3.27 1.64
CA ALA A 42 -2.20 -4.68 1.44
C ALA A 42 -1.06 -5.37 0.70
N PHE A 43 -0.59 -6.47 1.26
CA PHE A 43 0.33 -7.39 0.58
C PHE A 43 -0.38 -8.71 0.33
N SER A 44 -0.15 -9.30 -0.84
CA SER A 44 -0.49 -10.68 -1.13
C SER A 44 0.70 -11.34 -1.81
N ILE A 45 1.34 -12.29 -1.13
CA ILE A 45 2.51 -13.02 -1.63
C ILE A 45 2.11 -14.50 -1.77
N GLY A 46 2.15 -15.04 -2.98
CA GLY A 46 1.96 -16.48 -3.21
C GLY A 46 1.21 -16.87 -4.50
N PRO A 47 1.50 -18.06 -5.08
CA PRO A 47 0.86 -18.58 -6.29
C PRO A 47 -0.53 -19.23 -6.05
N HIS A 48 -1.30 -18.79 -5.05
CA HIS A 48 -2.57 -19.34 -4.55
C HIS A 48 -2.46 -20.54 -3.55
N VAL A 49 -3.40 -20.56 -2.60
CA VAL A 49 -3.67 -21.49 -1.46
C VAL A 49 -3.09 -21.10 -0.08
N VAL A 50 -1.90 -20.51 -0.01
CA VAL A 50 -1.36 -19.91 1.24
C VAL A 50 -0.90 -18.50 0.91
N ASN A 51 -1.82 -17.56 0.86
CA ASN A 51 -1.44 -16.14 0.78
C ASN A 51 -0.74 -15.79 2.09
N ALA A 52 0.58 -15.64 2.07
CA ALA A 52 1.27 -14.86 3.06
C ALA A 52 0.96 -13.40 2.70
N GLY A 53 -0.10 -12.86 3.29
CA GLY A 53 -0.64 -11.59 2.88
C GLY A 53 -1.54 -11.02 3.96
N GLY A 54 -1.48 -9.70 4.11
CA GLY A 54 -2.15 -9.03 5.21
C GLY A 54 -2.21 -7.53 4.99
N LEU A 55 -2.90 -6.90 5.92
CA LEU A 55 -2.99 -5.45 6.01
C LEU A 55 -1.92 -4.98 6.98
N VAL A 56 -1.00 -4.16 6.48
CA VAL A 56 0.12 -3.61 7.22
C VAL A 56 -0.12 -2.12 7.41
N ALA A 57 -0.17 -1.68 8.66
CA ALA A 57 -0.22 -0.26 8.97
C ALA A 57 1.12 0.41 8.58
N LEU A 58 1.09 1.66 8.10
CA LEU A 58 2.32 2.37 7.77
C LEU A 58 3.28 2.51 8.96
N SER A 59 2.78 2.53 10.20
CA SER A 59 3.61 2.52 11.41
C SER A 59 4.47 1.27 11.60
N THR A 60 4.10 0.15 10.96
CA THR A 60 4.88 -1.09 10.96
C THR A 60 5.83 -1.14 9.77
N LEU A 61 5.43 -0.50 8.67
CA LEU A 61 6.18 -0.46 7.43
C LEU A 61 7.33 0.55 7.48
N ILE A 62 7.08 1.72 8.05
CA ILE A 62 8.04 2.82 8.15
C ILE A 62 8.49 2.93 9.61
N ASP A 63 9.79 2.83 9.81
CA ASP A 63 10.42 3.12 11.09
C ASP A 63 10.20 4.61 11.41
N GLY A 64 9.26 4.90 12.30
CA GLY A 64 8.91 6.27 12.67
C GLY A 64 10.04 7.06 13.34
N THR A 65 11.12 6.41 13.79
CA THR A 65 12.30 7.11 14.33
C THR A 65 13.27 7.55 13.23
N ARG A 66 13.31 6.82 12.12
CA ARG A 66 14.24 7.05 11.00
C ARG A 66 13.57 7.63 9.77
N GLY A 67 12.25 7.53 9.64
CA GLY A 67 11.51 7.88 8.43
C GLY A 67 11.88 6.98 7.25
N GLU A 68 12.26 5.72 7.51
CA GLU A 68 12.78 4.79 6.51
C GLU A 68 11.95 3.51 6.48
N LEU A 69 11.99 2.78 5.36
CA LEU A 69 11.39 1.46 5.25
C LEU A 69 12.01 0.52 6.29
N SER A 70 11.16 -0.20 7.02
CA SER A 70 11.58 -1.25 7.94
C SER A 70 12.30 -2.35 7.17
N PRO A 71 13.49 -2.80 7.64
CA PRO A 71 14.25 -3.85 6.96
C PRO A 71 13.49 -5.16 6.75
N LEU A 72 12.43 -5.38 7.54
CA LEU A 72 11.54 -6.53 7.42
C LEU A 72 10.82 -6.62 6.06
N PHE A 73 10.70 -5.51 5.34
CA PHE A 73 9.97 -5.43 4.06
C PHE A 73 10.90 -5.17 2.86
N ASN A 74 12.22 -5.08 3.06
CA ASN A 74 13.15 -4.77 1.96
C ASN A 74 13.05 -5.78 0.82
N THR A 75 13.01 -7.08 1.15
CA THR A 75 12.95 -8.15 0.14
C THR A 75 11.70 -8.05 -0.74
N GLU A 76 10.54 -7.79 -0.14
CA GLU A 76 9.28 -7.64 -0.84
C GLU A 76 9.24 -6.36 -1.68
N PHE A 77 9.80 -5.26 -1.17
CA PHE A 77 9.92 -4.01 -1.92
C PHE A 77 10.89 -4.11 -3.08
N ASP A 78 12.01 -4.81 -2.91
CA ASP A 78 12.97 -5.11 -3.97
C ASP A 78 12.29 -5.95 -5.05
N ALA A 79 11.62 -7.04 -4.65
CA ALA A 79 10.96 -7.96 -5.57
C ALA A 79 9.82 -7.32 -6.38
N ALA A 80 9.13 -6.35 -5.78
CA ALA A 80 8.03 -5.62 -6.42
C ALA A 80 8.44 -4.27 -7.02
N GLU A 81 9.73 -3.93 -6.99
CA GLU A 81 10.28 -2.65 -7.46
C GLU A 81 9.59 -1.41 -6.84
N LEU A 82 9.24 -1.48 -5.55
CA LEU A 82 8.39 -0.50 -4.85
C LEU A 82 9.15 0.64 -4.16
N HIS A 83 10.48 0.70 -4.26
CA HIS A 83 11.26 1.74 -3.57
C HIS A 83 10.88 3.17 -3.97
N TRP A 84 10.36 3.36 -5.18
CA TRP A 84 9.88 4.66 -5.65
C TRP A 84 8.73 5.21 -4.78
N VAL A 85 7.90 4.36 -4.17
CA VAL A 85 6.73 4.82 -3.40
C VAL A 85 7.09 5.18 -1.95
N VAL A 86 8.23 4.70 -1.44
CA VAL A 86 8.65 4.86 -0.04
C VAL A 86 8.61 6.32 0.44
N PRO A 87 9.14 7.32 -0.30
CA PRO A 87 9.08 8.72 0.12
C PRO A 87 7.64 9.22 0.35
N PHE A 88 6.69 8.75 -0.45
CA PHE A 88 5.28 9.10 -0.29
C PHE A 88 4.63 8.38 0.89
N LEU A 89 5.03 7.13 1.17
CA LEU A 89 4.55 6.40 2.34
C LEU A 89 4.99 7.09 3.65
N VAL A 90 6.22 7.62 3.70
CA VAL A 90 6.69 8.42 4.83
C VAL A 90 5.83 9.67 5.02
N ARG A 91 5.52 10.39 3.94
CA ARG A 91 4.64 11.58 3.97
C ARG A 91 3.21 11.25 4.38
N LEU A 92 2.65 10.15 3.85
CA LEU A 92 1.35 9.63 4.30
C LEU A 92 1.38 9.33 5.80
N GLN A 93 2.40 8.65 6.31
CA GLN A 93 2.52 8.36 7.74
C GLN A 93 2.55 9.64 8.59
N ALA A 94 3.20 10.70 8.10
CA ALA A 94 3.20 12.02 8.72
C ALA A 94 1.84 12.74 8.68
N GLY A 95 0.87 12.18 7.95
CA GLY A 95 -0.49 12.71 7.82
C GLY A 95 -0.70 13.62 6.61
N GLU A 96 0.26 13.71 5.70
CA GLU A 96 0.08 14.44 4.44
C GLU A 96 -0.88 13.70 3.50
N ASP A 97 -1.62 14.46 2.69
CA ASP A 97 -2.47 13.92 1.63
C ASP A 97 -1.72 13.99 0.30
N VAL A 98 -1.09 12.87 -0.07
CA VAL A 98 -0.21 12.76 -1.25
C VAL A 98 -0.74 11.73 -2.26
N GLU A 99 -2.03 11.39 -2.18
CA GLU A 99 -2.66 10.39 -3.08
C GLU A 99 -2.43 10.75 -4.55
N ASP A 100 -2.72 11.99 -4.93
CA ASP A 100 -2.59 12.44 -6.32
C ASP A 100 -1.13 12.44 -6.81
N GLU A 101 -0.17 12.70 -5.92
CA GLU A 101 1.26 12.65 -6.22
C GLU A 101 1.72 11.21 -6.47
N ILE A 102 1.25 10.25 -5.66
CA ILE A 102 1.52 8.82 -5.87
C ILE A 102 0.97 8.37 -7.22
N VAL A 103 -0.25 8.79 -7.57
CA VAL A 103 -0.87 8.46 -8.86
C VAL A 103 -0.07 9.07 -10.02
N ALA A 104 0.44 10.29 -9.86
CA ALA A 104 1.27 10.94 -10.87
C ALA A 104 2.61 10.21 -11.06
N ALA A 105 3.32 9.89 -9.98
CA ALA A 105 4.58 9.16 -10.02
C ALA A 105 4.39 7.75 -10.62
N TYR A 106 3.31 7.05 -10.27
CA TYR A 106 2.96 5.77 -10.86
C TYR A 106 2.79 5.89 -12.38
N ARG A 107 2.09 6.92 -12.86
CA ARG A 107 1.88 7.16 -14.30
C ARG A 107 3.18 7.43 -15.03
N GLU A 108 4.09 8.18 -14.42
CA GLU A 108 5.39 8.47 -15.01
C GLU A 108 6.22 7.19 -15.15
N LEU A 109 6.19 6.31 -14.15
CA LEU A 109 6.96 5.06 -14.15
C LEU A 109 6.35 3.97 -15.06
N HIS A 110 5.03 3.83 -15.07
CA HIS A 110 4.34 2.70 -15.73
C HIS A 110 3.58 3.10 -17.00
N GLY A 111 3.50 4.39 -17.34
CA GLY A 111 2.80 4.90 -18.52
C GLY A 111 1.27 4.86 -18.43
N ALA A 112 0.70 4.39 -17.32
CA ALA A 112 -0.74 4.27 -17.09
C ALA A 112 -1.09 4.61 -15.63
N ALA A 113 -2.35 4.92 -15.35
CA ALA A 113 -2.81 5.10 -13.97
C ALA A 113 -2.85 3.75 -13.22
N PRO A 114 -2.62 3.74 -11.90
CA PRO A 114 -2.81 2.52 -11.12
C PRO A 114 -4.27 2.07 -11.20
N GLU A 115 -4.50 0.77 -11.15
CA GLU A 115 -5.86 0.24 -11.02
C GLU A 115 -6.45 0.72 -9.68
N THR A 116 -7.68 1.25 -9.73
CA THR A 116 -8.34 1.78 -8.53
C THR A 116 -9.64 1.06 -8.23
N MET A 117 -9.85 0.70 -6.97
CA MET A 117 -11.12 0.15 -6.49
C MET A 117 -11.68 1.03 -5.37
N ARG A 118 -13.00 1.26 -5.35
CA ARG A 118 -13.67 1.88 -4.20
C ARG A 118 -14.11 0.78 -3.25
N ILE A 119 -13.50 0.71 -2.08
CA ILE A 119 -13.79 -0.33 -1.11
C ILE A 119 -14.10 0.26 0.26
N ALA A 120 -14.97 -0.45 0.99
CA ALA A 120 -15.25 -0.13 2.38
C ALA A 120 -13.95 -0.28 3.19
N ARG A 121 -13.72 0.61 4.14
CA ARG A 121 -12.51 0.59 4.98
C ARG A 121 -12.31 -0.82 5.59
N PRO A 122 -11.16 -1.47 5.34
CA PRO A 122 -10.85 -2.74 5.97
C PRO A 122 -10.74 -2.57 7.48
N ARG A 123 -11.24 -3.54 8.25
CA ARG A 123 -10.93 -3.65 9.69
C ARG A 123 -9.68 -4.53 9.78
N TYR A 124 -8.57 -3.95 10.26
CA TYR A 124 -7.32 -4.65 10.54
C TYR A 124 -7.07 -4.65 12.06
#